data_AF-A0A1M6WJF5-F1
#
_entry.id   AF-A0A1M6WJF5-F1
#
_cell.length_a   1.000
_cell.length_b   1.000
_cell.length_c   1.000
_cell.angle_alpha   90.00
_cell.angle_beta   90.00
_cell.angle_gamma   90.00
#
_symmetry.space_group_name_H-M   'P 1'
#
loop_
_entity.id
_entity.type
_entity.pdbx_description
1 polymer ?
#
loop_
_entity_poly.entity_id
_entity_poly.type
_entity_poly.pdbx_seq_one_letter_code
_entity_poly.pdbx_strand_id
1 'polypeptide(L)' 'YKLADRGKQLMVVDKWYPSSKTCSRCGSVKEISLEQRRYICKCGMNLDRDLNAAINIRKKGYEMYCQMAA' A
#
# COMPACT_ATOMS: atom_id res chain seq x y z
N TYR A 1 7.61 -10.89 17.27
CA TYR A 1 8.00 -12.28 17.54
C TYR A 1 8.11 -13.09 16.24
N LYS A 2 7.03 -13.57 15.59
CA LYS A 2 7.12 -14.48 14.41
C LYS A 2 8.06 -14.08 13.26
N LEU A 3 8.14 -12.80 12.92
CA LEU A 3 9.05 -12.32 11.85
C LEU A 3 10.52 -12.42 12.31
N ALA A 4 10.80 -11.94 13.52
CA ALA A 4 12.12 -11.99 14.13
C ALA A 4 12.60 -13.43 14.33
N ASP A 5 11.72 -14.33 14.78
CA ASP A 5 12.03 -15.76 14.96
C ASP A 5 12.47 -16.45 13.65
N ARG A 6 12.08 -15.89 12.51
CA ARG A 6 12.44 -16.38 11.16
C ARG A 6 13.58 -15.58 10.52
N GLY A 7 14.27 -14.73 11.29
CA GLY A 7 15.35 -13.87 10.79
C GLY A 7 14.90 -12.78 9.81
N LYS A 8 13.62 -12.37 9.85
CA LYS A 8 13.07 -11.33 8.96
C LYS A 8 12.99 -9.97 9.65
N GLN A 9 13.15 -8.91 8.86
CA GLN A 9 12.99 -7.53 9.31
C GLN A 9 11.55 -7.05 9.15
N LEU A 10 11.08 -6.24 10.11
CA LEU A 10 9.79 -5.55 10.05
C LEU A 10 10.00 -4.11 9.60
N MET A 11 9.32 -3.73 8.52
CA MET A 11 9.26 -2.35 8.03
C MET A 11 7.85 -1.81 8.28
N VAL A 12 7.73 -0.75 9.08
CA VAL A 12 6.45 -0.15 9.45
C VAL A 12 6.22 1.10 8.63
N VAL A 13 5.19 1.07 7.76
CA VAL A 13 4.73 2.24 7.03
C VAL A 13 3.88 3.13 7.94
N ASP A 14 3.96 4.44 7.74
CA ASP A 14 3.20 5.42 8.52
C ASP A 14 1.69 5.13 8.53
N LYS A 15 1.06 5.36 9.69
CA LYS A 15 -0.37 5.09 9.91
C LYS A 15 -1.29 5.93 9.03
N TRP A 16 -0.88 7.15 8.70
CA TRP A 16 -1.67 8.10 7.90
C TRP A 16 -1.39 7.99 6.40
N TYR A 17 -0.56 7.03 5.99
CA TYR A 17 -0.32 6.75 4.58
C TYR A 17 -1.63 6.33 3.88
N PRO A 18 -2.09 7.06 2.83
CA PRO A 18 -3.40 6.86 2.22
C PRO A 18 -3.47 5.62 1.29
N SER A 19 -3.03 4.46 1.77
CA SER A 19 -2.89 3.22 0.97
C SER A 19 -4.17 2.77 0.25
N SER A 20 -5.34 2.88 0.88
CA SER A 20 -6.64 2.51 0.30
C SER A 20 -7.22 3.56 -0.65
N LYS A 21 -6.71 4.80 -0.59
CA LYS A 21 -7.14 5.95 -1.39
C LYS A 21 -6.23 6.20 -2.61
N THR A 22 -4.97 5.74 -2.53
CA THR A 22 -3.98 5.85 -3.61
C THR A 22 -4.18 4.77 -4.66
N CYS A 23 -4.06 5.12 -5.93
CA CYS A 23 -4.09 4.16 -7.03
C CYS A 23 -2.75 3.44 -7.13
N SER A 24 -2.73 2.11 -7.00
CA SER A 24 -1.49 1.34 -7.11
C SER A 24 -0.88 1.31 -8.51
N ARG A 25 -1.63 1.72 -9.55
CA ARG A 25 -1.12 1.82 -10.93
C ARG A 25 -0.53 3.21 -11.24
N CYS A 26 -1.28 4.29 -11.03
CA CYS A 26 -0.88 5.63 -11.45
C CYS A 26 -0.54 6.60 -10.30
N GLY A 27 -0.70 6.19 -9.04
CA GLY A 27 -0.38 7.03 -7.88
C GLY A 27 -1.40 8.11 -7.54
N SER A 28 -2.47 8.29 -8.32
CA SER A 28 -3.51 9.28 -8.01
C SER A 28 -4.22 8.96 -6.70
N VAL A 29 -4.42 9.95 -5.84
CA VAL A 29 -5.22 9.82 -4.62
C VAL A 29 -6.66 10.23 -4.92
N LYS A 30 -7.61 9.44 -4.44
CA LYS A 30 -9.03 9.80 -4.49
C LYS A 30 -9.73 9.39 -3.20
N GLU A 31 -10.82 10.08 -2.88
CA GLU A 31 -11.69 9.66 -1.81
C GLU A 31 -12.53 8.44 -2.21
N ILE A 32 -12.74 7.54 -1.26
CA ILE A 32 -13.50 6.30 -1.42
C ILE A 32 -14.18 6.00 -0.07
N SER A 33 -15.44 5.57 -0.10
CA SER A 33 -16.18 5.23 1.11
C SER A 33 -15.76 3.86 1.66
N LEU A 34 -16.06 3.60 2.94
CA LEU A 34 -15.76 2.31 3.58
C LEU A 34 -16.57 1.16 2.99
N GLU A 35 -17.76 1.44 2.44
CA GLU A 35 -18.65 0.47 1.79
C GLU A 35 -18.16 0.06 0.40
N GLN A 36 -17.37 0.92 -0.26
CA GLN A 36 -16.82 0.64 -1.58
C GLN A 36 -15.69 -0.38 -1.48
N ARG A 37 -16.03 -1.64 -1.80
CA ARG A 37 -15.08 -2.78 -1.81
C ARG A 37 -14.15 -2.80 -3.01
N ARG A 38 -14.51 -2.15 -4.13
CA ARG A 38 -13.66 -2.06 -5.34
C ARG A 38 -13.08 -0.66 -5.50
N TYR A 39 -11.80 -0.60 -5.81
CA TYR A 39 -11.10 0.61 -6.19
C TYR A 39 -11.09 0.75 -7.72
N ILE A 40 -11.86 1.71 -8.23
CA ILE A 40 -11.92 2.05 -9.67
C ILE A 40 -11.21 3.38 -9.92
N CYS A 41 -10.10 3.37 -10.65
CA CYS A 41 -9.35 4.57 -10.99
C CYS A 41 -9.71 5.10 -12.38
N LYS A 42 -9.56 6.42 -12.59
CA LYS A 42 -9.64 7.06 -13.91
C LYS A 42 -8.59 6.52 -14.90
N CYS A 43 -7.47 5.96 -14.42
CA CYS A 43 -6.46 5.33 -15.27
C CYS A 43 -6.87 3.92 -15.77
N GLY A 44 -8.13 3.49 -15.58
CA GLY A 44 -8.64 2.18 -15.98
C GLY A 44 -8.32 1.04 -15.03
N MET A 45 -7.70 1.29 -13.87
CA MET A 45 -7.47 0.26 -12.86
C MET A 45 -8.77 -0.07 -12.12
N ASN A 46 -9.09 -1.37 -11.98
CA ASN A 46 -10.23 -1.87 -11.23
C ASN A 46 -9.80 -3.11 -10.43
N LEU A 47 -9.67 -2.96 -9.12
CA LEU A 47 -9.22 -4.02 -8.20
C LEU A 47 -10.05 -3.99 -6.92
N ASP A 48 -9.99 -5.06 -6.13
CA ASP A 48 -10.42 -5.00 -4.74
C ASP A 48 -9.61 -3.91 -3.98
N ARG A 49 -10.29 -3.15 -3.12
CA ARG A 49 -9.70 -2.02 -2.39
C ARG A 49 -8.59 -2.48 -1.46
N ASP A 50 -8.75 -3.61 -0.80
CA ASP A 50 -7.78 -4.13 0.16
C ASP A 50 -6.55 -4.67 -0.59
N LEU A 51 -6.75 -5.27 -1.78
CA LEU A 51 -5.65 -5.64 -2.69
C LEU A 51 -4.87 -4.39 -3.18
N ASN A 52 -5.57 -3.34 -3.60
CA ASN A 52 -4.94 -2.07 -3.99
C ASN A 52 -4.11 -1.49 -2.83
N ALA A 53 -4.66 -1.47 -1.61
CA ALA A 53 -3.97 -1.00 -0.42
C ALA A 53 -2.72 -1.83 -0.10
N ALA A 54 -2.80 -3.16 -0.19
CA ALA A 54 -1.66 -4.05 0.05
C ALA A 54 -0.50 -3.80 -0.94
N ILE A 55 -0.82 -3.56 -2.22
CA ILE A 55 0.19 -3.21 -3.22
C ILE A 55 0.88 -1.89 -2.87
N ASN A 56 0.11 -0.88 -2.44
CA ASN A 56 0.66 0.41 -2.04
C ASN A 56 1.55 0.31 -0.79
N ILE A 57 1.11 -0.42 0.24
CA ILE A 57 1.90 -0.66 1.46
C ILE A 57 3.21 -1.36 1.11
N ARG A 58 3.17 -2.39 0.24
CA ARG A 58 4.38 -3.08 -0.22
C ARG A 58 5.34 -2.13 -0.95
N LYS A 59 4.83 -1.31 -1.88
CA LYS A 59 5.64 -0.32 -2.61
C LYS A 59 6.30 0.66 -1.64
N LYS A 60 5.53 1.21 -0.70
CA LYS A 60 6.05 2.17 0.28
C LYS A 60 7.09 1.56 1.21
N GLY A 61 6.84 0.33 1.69
CA GLY A 61 7.80 -0.40 2.50
C GLY A 61 9.11 -0.69 1.75
N TYR A 62 9.03 -1.00 0.45
CA TYR A 62 10.21 -1.21 -0.39
C TYR A 62 11.00 0.10 -0.61
N GLU A 63 10.32 1.22 -0.88
CA GLU A 63 10.96 2.54 -0.96
C GLU A 63 11.74 2.87 0.32
N MET A 64 11.11 2.67 1.49
CA MET A 64 11.75 2.89 2.79
C MET A 64 12.95 1.98 2.99
N TYR A 65 12.85 0.71 2.57
CA TYR A 65 13.96 -0.24 2.65
C TYR A 65 15.15 0.19 1.78
N CYS A 66 14.90 0.59 0.53
CA CYS A 66 15.96 1.09 -0.36
C CYS A 66 16.63 2.34 0.17
N GLN A 67 15.90 3.25 0.83
CA GLN A 67 16.46 4.45 1.46
C GLN A 67 17.37 4.16 2.66
N MET A 68 17.17 3.03 3.33
CA MET A 68 18.04 2.60 4.44
C MET A 68 19.27 1.83 3.96
N ALA A 69 19.23 1.28 2.75
CA ALA A 69 20.31 0.49 2.16
C ALA A 69 21.25 1.31 1.24
N ALA A 70 20.92 2.58 0.99
CA ALA A 70 21.75 3.56 0.31
C ALA A 70 22.56 4.37 1.33
#